data_AF-A0A957YF49-F1
#
_entry.id   AF-A0A957YF49-F1
#
_cell.length_a   1.000
_cell.length_b   1.000
_cell.length_c   1.000
_cell.angle_alpha   90.00
_cell.angle_beta   90.00
_cell.angle_gamma   90.00
#
_symmetry.space_group_name_H-M   'P 1'
#
loop_
_entity.id
_entity.type
_entity.pdbx_description
1 polymer ?
#
loop_
_entity_poly.entity_id
_entity_poly.type
_entity_poly.pdbx_seq_one_letter_code
_entity_poly.pdbx_strand_id
1 'polypeptide(L)'
;MTHIKIQRSTEGPWVSVEWLHEENRSGWVKIQEGEQEPEWVREQEVHPADQVVLKVERLARTRYEWVPQEDIKGSPLAERIGKKRTIAGIVEDLRQSQQAFLDILDEIITDNIIYQRPTGAEWSIAVVLAHIIEARHYYADEVQKVVDKSGAIMGRTVEHEKRLQSIEQGEDRTFDDLREGLLASHQHMVQTLNAMHDTDLQREGVHIMVGPQPLLDFIERFMVNHDHIHAEQAAALLFELEG
;
A
#
# COMPACT_ATOMS: atom_id res chain seq x y z
N MET A 1 -17.47 -3.16 -3.12
CA MET A 1 -17.15 -2.06 -4.06
C MET A 1 -16.84 -0.79 -3.27
N THR A 2 -15.70 -0.14 -3.53
CA THR A 2 -15.40 1.18 -2.95
C THR A 2 -16.22 2.24 -3.63
N HIS A 3 -16.85 3.09 -2.84
CA HIS A 3 -17.53 4.28 -3.33
C HIS A 3 -16.67 5.49 -2.96
N ILE A 4 -16.11 6.17 -3.96
CA ILE A 4 -15.41 7.45 -3.75
C ILE A 4 -16.44 8.55 -3.94
N LYS A 5 -16.48 9.53 -3.06
CA LYS A 5 -17.32 10.72 -3.27
C LYS A 5 -16.50 11.79 -3.99
N ILE A 6 -17.03 12.30 -5.09
CA ILE A 6 -16.43 13.42 -5.85
C ILE A 6 -17.48 14.51 -6.07
N GLN A 7 -17.04 15.68 -6.54
CA GLN A 7 -17.91 16.73 -7.05
C GLN A 7 -17.63 16.97 -8.53
N ARG A 8 -18.67 17.35 -9.28
CA ARG A 8 -18.55 17.73 -10.70
C ARG A 8 -18.12 19.18 -10.88
N SER A 9 -18.43 20.01 -9.90
CA SER A 9 -18.10 21.43 -9.88
C SER A 9 -17.99 21.91 -8.44
N THR A 10 -17.39 23.08 -8.22
CA THR A 10 -17.13 23.65 -6.90
C THR A 10 -18.40 23.86 -6.05
N GLU A 11 -19.56 23.97 -6.68
CA GLU A 11 -20.87 24.12 -6.01
C GLU A 11 -21.82 22.93 -6.27
N GLY A 12 -21.32 21.86 -6.88
CA GLY A 12 -22.12 20.70 -7.25
C GLY A 12 -22.35 19.71 -6.11
N PRO A 13 -23.40 18.88 -6.19
CA PRO A 13 -23.65 17.83 -5.21
C PRO A 13 -22.53 16.78 -5.22
N TRP A 14 -22.31 16.16 -4.06
CA TRP A 14 -21.41 15.02 -3.93
C TRP A 14 -22.03 13.79 -4.58
N VAL A 15 -21.26 13.13 -5.42
CA VAL A 15 -21.69 11.98 -6.20
C VAL A 15 -20.78 10.79 -5.95
N SER A 16 -21.35 9.59 -5.91
CA SER A 16 -20.62 8.35 -5.64
C SER A 16 -20.04 7.80 -6.94
N VAL A 17 -18.76 7.49 -6.97
CA VAL A 17 -18.11 6.87 -8.12
C VAL A 17 -18.02 5.37 -7.90
N GLU A 18 -18.55 4.61 -8.85
CA GLU A 18 -18.48 3.15 -8.87
C GLU A 18 -17.59 2.71 -10.04
N TRP A 19 -16.36 2.30 -9.76
CA TRP A 19 -15.45 1.88 -10.83
C TRP A 19 -15.73 0.43 -11.25
N LEU A 20 -16.26 0.24 -12.46
CA LEU A 20 -16.37 -1.08 -13.11
C LEU A 20 -15.17 -1.30 -14.03
N HIS A 21 -14.50 -2.45 -13.87
CA HIS A 21 -13.35 -2.87 -14.66
C HIS A 21 -13.82 -3.24 -16.08
N GLU A 22 -14.13 -2.26 -16.92
CA GLU A 22 -14.35 -2.47 -18.35
C GLU A 22 -13.08 -2.10 -19.12
N GLU A 23 -12.42 -3.10 -19.71
CA GLU A 23 -11.14 -3.00 -20.44
C GLU A 23 -11.13 -1.96 -21.58
N ASN A 24 -12.28 -1.40 -21.96
CA ASN A 24 -12.44 -0.48 -23.09
C ASN A 24 -12.73 0.99 -22.71
N ARG A 25 -12.53 1.42 -21.45
CA ARG A 25 -12.90 2.77 -21.00
C ARG A 25 -11.83 3.54 -20.22
N SER A 26 -10.58 3.51 -20.67
CA SER A 26 -9.52 4.36 -20.10
C SER A 26 -9.92 5.85 -20.11
N GLY A 27 -9.78 6.52 -18.95
CA GLY A 27 -10.12 7.95 -18.78
C GLY A 27 -11.59 8.27 -18.49
N TRP A 28 -12.44 7.27 -18.24
CA TRP A 28 -13.85 7.46 -17.88
C TRP A 28 -14.14 6.95 -16.48
N VAL A 29 -15.04 7.64 -15.76
CA VAL A 29 -15.49 7.27 -14.42
C VAL A 29 -17.01 7.14 -14.42
N LYS A 30 -17.56 6.15 -13.70
CA LYS A 30 -19.02 5.98 -13.58
C LYS A 30 -19.49 6.63 -12.28
N ILE A 31 -20.42 7.55 -12.39
CA ILE A 31 -20.93 8.39 -11.31
C ILE A 31 -22.39 8.07 -11.04
N GLN A 32 -22.75 7.93 -9.77
CA GLN A 32 -24.11 7.79 -9.28
C GLN A 32 -24.48 8.96 -8.37
N GLU A 33 -25.56 9.66 -8.70
CA GLU A 33 -26.11 10.76 -7.92
C GLU A 33 -27.44 10.37 -7.28
N GLY A 34 -27.43 10.08 -5.98
CA GLY A 34 -28.63 9.65 -5.25
C GLY A 34 -29.24 8.36 -5.83
N GLU A 35 -30.53 8.39 -6.15
CA GLU A 35 -31.28 7.27 -6.74
C GLU A 35 -31.27 7.28 -8.29
N GLN A 36 -30.50 8.18 -8.91
CA GLN A 36 -30.43 8.24 -10.37
C GLN A 36 -29.62 7.07 -10.95
N GLU A 37 -29.94 6.72 -12.20
CA GLU A 37 -29.16 5.76 -12.97
C GLU A 37 -27.72 6.24 -13.13
N PRO A 38 -26.71 5.39 -12.87
CA PRO A 38 -25.34 5.82 -12.93
C PRO A 38 -24.87 6.08 -14.37
N GLU A 39 -24.10 7.15 -14.55
CA GLU A 39 -23.65 7.62 -15.85
C GLU A 39 -22.12 7.67 -15.96
N TRP A 40 -21.62 7.56 -17.19
CA TRP A 40 -20.19 7.62 -17.48
C TRP A 40 -19.80 9.05 -17.86
N VAL A 41 -18.83 9.62 -17.14
CA VAL A 41 -18.25 10.92 -17.47
C VAL A 41 -16.76 10.80 -17.73
N ARG A 42 -16.19 11.73 -18.49
CA ARG A 42 -14.73 11.76 -18.67
C ARG A 42 -14.09 12.29 -17.39
N GLU A 43 -12.94 11.76 -17.02
CA GLU A 43 -12.21 12.21 -15.82
C GLU A 43 -11.90 13.72 -15.86
N GLN A 44 -11.59 14.27 -17.03
CA GLN A 44 -11.37 15.70 -17.23
C GLN A 44 -12.61 16.58 -16.96
N GLU A 45 -13.80 15.99 -16.91
CA GLU A 45 -15.08 16.64 -16.62
C GLU A 45 -15.44 16.58 -15.12
N VAL A 46 -14.66 15.85 -14.33
CA VAL A 46 -14.73 15.86 -12.86
C VAL A 46 -14.02 17.11 -12.33
N HIS A 47 -14.42 17.61 -11.16
CA HIS A 47 -13.76 18.76 -10.55
C HIS A 47 -12.24 18.54 -10.40
N PRO A 48 -11.37 19.53 -10.69
CA PRO A 48 -9.91 19.33 -10.71
C PRO A 48 -9.31 18.78 -9.41
N ALA A 49 -9.87 19.14 -8.25
CA ALA A 49 -9.42 18.61 -6.96
C ALA A 49 -9.70 17.10 -6.82
N ASP A 50 -10.80 16.61 -7.39
CA ASP A 50 -11.18 15.21 -7.35
C ASP A 50 -10.52 14.40 -8.47
N GLN A 51 -10.08 15.05 -9.56
CA GLN A 51 -9.22 14.40 -10.57
C GLN A 51 -7.92 13.89 -9.94
N VAL A 52 -7.35 14.61 -8.97
CA VAL A 52 -6.15 14.17 -8.24
C VAL A 52 -6.46 12.90 -7.43
N VAL A 53 -7.60 12.86 -6.73
CA VAL A 53 -8.04 11.67 -5.98
C VAL A 53 -8.26 10.48 -6.90
N LEU A 54 -8.89 10.69 -8.07
CA LEU A 54 -9.11 9.64 -9.07
C LEU A 54 -7.80 9.12 -9.69
N LYS A 55 -6.80 9.99 -9.88
CA LYS A 55 -5.46 9.58 -10.33
C LYS A 55 -4.71 8.81 -9.26
N VAL A 56 -4.77 9.25 -8.01
CA VAL A 56 -4.15 8.56 -6.87
C VAL A 56 -4.78 7.18 -6.67
N GLU A 57 -6.12 7.07 -6.72
CA GLU A 57 -6.84 5.80 -6.63
C GLU A 57 -6.59 4.90 -7.84
N ARG A 58 -6.50 5.46 -9.06
CA ARG A 58 -6.12 4.68 -10.23
C ARG A 58 -4.71 4.17 -10.09
N LEU A 59 -3.73 4.99 -9.71
CA LEU A 59 -2.36 4.56 -9.46
C LEU A 59 -2.30 3.54 -8.33
N ALA A 60 -3.07 3.72 -7.26
CA ALA A 60 -3.23 2.74 -6.19
C ALA A 60 -3.81 1.42 -6.69
N ARG A 61 -4.68 1.40 -7.70
CA ARG A 61 -5.32 0.16 -8.20
C ARG A 61 -4.57 -0.50 -9.36
N THR A 62 -4.00 0.30 -10.27
CA THR A 62 -3.22 -0.18 -11.43
C THR A 62 -1.78 -0.47 -11.09
N ARG A 63 -1.25 0.10 -10.00
CA ARG A 63 0.15 -0.06 -9.59
C ARG A 63 0.32 -0.72 -8.21
N TYR A 64 -0.71 -0.70 -7.36
CA TYR A 64 -0.63 -1.16 -5.97
C TYR A 64 -1.88 -1.92 -5.52
N GLU A 65 -2.37 -2.86 -6.35
CA GLU A 65 -3.54 -3.71 -6.08
C GLU A 65 -4.29 -3.41 -4.77
N TRP A 66 -5.08 -2.32 -4.77
CA TRP A 66 -6.12 -2.19 -3.77
C TRP A 66 -7.14 -3.28 -4.10
N VAL A 67 -7.02 -4.43 -3.44
CA VAL A 67 -7.95 -5.56 -3.59
C VAL A 67 -9.05 -5.37 -2.54
N PRO A 68 -10.29 -4.98 -2.94
CA PRO A 68 -11.42 -5.06 -2.02
C PRO A 68 -11.54 -6.49 -1.50
N GLN A 69 -12.04 -6.65 -0.27
CA GLN A 69 -12.17 -7.95 0.42
C GLN A 69 -12.91 -9.03 -0.40
N GLU A 70 -13.69 -8.59 -1.37
CA GLU A 70 -14.56 -9.37 -2.27
C GLU A 70 -13.79 -9.99 -3.44
N ASP A 71 -12.67 -9.38 -3.83
CA ASP A 71 -11.79 -9.79 -4.94
C ASP A 71 -10.60 -10.64 -4.47
N ILE A 72 -10.53 -10.97 -3.17
CA ILE A 72 -9.52 -11.89 -2.64
C ILE A 72 -9.72 -13.29 -3.22
N LYS A 73 -10.93 -13.70 -3.63
CA LYS A 73 -11.18 -15.03 -4.19
C LYS A 73 -10.42 -15.25 -5.51
N GLY A 74 -9.32 -16.00 -5.43
CA GLY A 74 -8.52 -16.43 -6.58
C GLY A 74 -7.18 -15.68 -6.75
N SER A 75 -6.84 -14.74 -5.86
CA SER A 75 -5.52 -14.10 -5.86
C SER A 75 -4.46 -14.94 -5.14
N PRO A 76 -3.16 -14.70 -5.36
CA PRO A 76 -2.09 -15.31 -4.56
C PRO A 76 -2.27 -15.09 -3.05
N LEU A 77 -2.90 -13.98 -2.65
CA LEU A 77 -3.31 -13.70 -1.28
C LEU A 77 -4.38 -14.69 -0.78
N ALA A 78 -5.41 -15.02 -1.58
CA ALA A 78 -6.35 -16.10 -1.22
C ALA A 78 -5.69 -17.48 -1.12
N GLU A 79 -4.77 -17.81 -2.03
CA GLU A 79 -4.07 -19.09 -1.97
C GLU A 79 -3.17 -19.19 -0.73
N ARG A 80 -2.59 -18.06 -0.28
CA ARG A 80 -1.83 -17.97 0.98
C ARG A 80 -2.74 -18.04 2.22
N ILE A 81 -3.91 -17.40 2.21
CA ILE A 81 -4.91 -17.43 3.30
C ILE A 81 -5.55 -18.83 3.44
N GLY A 82 -5.66 -19.59 2.35
CA GLY A 82 -6.18 -20.97 2.36
C GLY A 82 -5.26 -22.00 3.03
N LYS A 83 -3.99 -21.66 3.25
CA LYS A 83 -3.04 -22.47 4.04
C LYS A 83 -3.06 -22.01 5.49
N LYS A 84 -2.90 -22.94 6.44
CA LYS A 84 -2.70 -22.58 7.85
C LYS A 84 -1.44 -21.72 7.98
N ARG A 85 -1.61 -20.41 8.16
CA ARG A 85 -0.51 -19.46 8.36
C ARG A 85 0.05 -19.59 9.77
N THR A 86 1.35 -19.44 9.86
CA THR A 86 2.12 -19.42 11.12
C THR A 86 2.99 -18.17 11.10
N ILE A 87 3.38 -17.69 12.27
CA ILE A 87 4.33 -16.57 12.40
C ILE A 87 5.61 -16.87 11.63
N ALA A 88 6.12 -18.10 11.71
CA ALA A 88 7.31 -18.52 10.98
C ALA A 88 7.15 -18.39 9.46
N GLY A 89 6.00 -18.76 8.90
CA GLY A 89 5.72 -18.61 7.47
C GLY A 89 5.59 -17.15 7.03
N ILE A 90 4.96 -16.31 7.86
CA ILE A 90 4.85 -14.86 7.61
C ILE A 90 6.24 -14.21 7.63
N VAL A 91 7.06 -14.54 8.63
CA VAL A 91 8.42 -14.02 8.75
C VAL A 91 9.27 -14.44 7.55
N GLU A 92 9.09 -15.65 7.04
CA GLU A 92 9.80 -16.10 5.84
C GLU A 92 9.41 -15.32 4.59
N ASP A 93 8.12 -15.05 4.38
CA ASP A 93 7.68 -14.21 3.25
C ASP A 93 8.26 -12.79 3.34
N LEU A 94 8.28 -12.19 4.54
CA LEU A 94 8.88 -10.88 4.77
C LEU A 94 10.40 -10.88 4.56
N ARG A 95 11.08 -12.01 4.84
CA ARG A 95 12.52 -12.14 4.53
C ARG A 95 12.77 -12.17 3.03
N GLN A 96 11.88 -12.80 2.27
CA GLN A 96 11.99 -12.84 0.81
C GLN A 96 11.83 -11.44 0.21
N SER A 97 10.84 -10.67 0.64
CA SER A 97 10.68 -9.28 0.19
C SER A 97 11.86 -8.40 0.62
N GLN A 98 12.36 -8.58 1.85
CA GLN A 98 13.56 -7.90 2.31
C GLN A 98 14.78 -8.22 1.44
N GLN A 99 15.00 -9.50 1.10
CA GLN A 99 16.12 -9.88 0.26
C GLN A 99 15.99 -9.27 -1.13
N ALA A 100 14.79 -9.24 -1.72
CA ALA A 100 14.56 -8.60 -3.01
C ALA A 100 14.94 -7.11 -2.99
N PHE A 101 14.61 -6.36 -1.94
CA PHE A 101 15.09 -4.98 -1.82
C PHE A 101 16.61 -4.86 -1.71
N LEU A 102 17.26 -5.77 -0.98
CA LEU A 102 18.72 -5.76 -0.85
C LEU A 102 19.42 -6.11 -2.17
N ASP A 103 18.89 -7.08 -2.91
CA ASP A 103 19.40 -7.45 -4.23
C ASP A 103 19.33 -6.25 -5.19
N ILE A 104 18.20 -5.52 -5.21
CA ILE A 104 18.05 -4.28 -5.98
C ILE A 104 19.12 -3.25 -5.58
N LEU A 105 19.34 -3.06 -4.27
CA LEU A 105 20.37 -2.13 -3.77
C LEU A 105 21.79 -2.57 -4.14
N ASP A 106 22.05 -3.86 -4.23
CA ASP A 106 23.36 -4.40 -4.60
C ASP A 106 23.62 -4.37 -6.12
N GLU A 107 22.57 -4.33 -6.94
CA GLU A 107 22.68 -4.15 -8.39
C GLU A 107 23.02 -2.71 -8.79
N ILE A 108 22.71 -1.73 -7.92
CA ILE A 108 22.93 -0.31 -8.21
C ILE A 108 24.43 0.03 -8.26
N ILE A 109 24.89 0.39 -9.46
CA ILE A 109 26.30 0.74 -9.72
C ILE A 109 26.58 2.21 -9.36
N THR A 110 25.57 3.07 -9.38
CA THR A 110 25.71 4.49 -9.08
C THR A 110 24.52 4.99 -8.27
N ASP A 111 24.76 5.46 -7.05
CA ASP A 111 23.75 5.91 -6.09
C ASP A 111 22.78 6.94 -6.67
N ASN A 112 23.19 7.74 -7.64
CA ASN A 112 22.30 8.74 -8.24
C ASN A 112 21.07 8.13 -8.93
N ILE A 113 21.08 6.84 -9.30
CA ILE A 113 19.94 6.21 -9.96
C ILE A 113 18.73 6.09 -9.03
N ILE A 114 18.92 5.90 -7.72
CA ILE A 114 17.80 5.71 -6.80
C ILE A 114 16.96 6.96 -6.59
N TYR A 115 17.50 8.13 -6.94
CA TYR A 115 16.84 9.42 -6.83
C TYR A 115 16.14 9.85 -8.12
N GLN A 116 16.31 9.09 -9.21
CA GLN A 116 15.66 9.39 -10.48
C GLN A 116 14.20 8.94 -10.46
N ARG A 117 13.34 9.79 -11.01
CA ARG A 117 11.94 9.47 -11.27
C ARG A 117 11.80 9.20 -12.77
N PRO A 118 11.29 8.04 -13.21
CA PRO A 118 11.09 7.78 -14.63
C PRO A 118 10.19 8.84 -15.28
N THR A 119 9.13 9.24 -14.55
CA THR A 119 8.35 10.44 -14.84
C THR A 119 8.17 11.30 -13.59
N GLY A 120 8.00 12.62 -13.75
CA GLY A 120 7.92 13.54 -12.60
C GLY A 120 6.78 13.28 -11.59
N ALA A 121 5.76 12.51 -11.97
CA ALA A 121 4.63 12.15 -11.12
C ALA A 121 4.85 10.84 -10.33
N GLU A 122 5.94 10.11 -10.60
CA GLU A 122 6.21 8.80 -10.02
C GLU A 122 7.19 8.89 -8.86
N TRP A 123 7.18 7.85 -8.02
CA TRP A 123 8.14 7.72 -6.95
C TRP A 123 9.47 7.23 -7.52
N SER A 124 10.56 7.82 -7.04
CA SER A 124 11.90 7.25 -7.21
C SER A 124 12.08 6.04 -6.27
N ILE A 125 13.13 5.26 -6.48
CA ILE A 125 13.46 4.12 -5.61
C ILE A 125 13.70 4.60 -4.18
N ALA A 126 14.35 5.75 -4.00
CA ALA A 126 14.57 6.38 -2.69
C ALA A 126 13.25 6.65 -1.94
N VAL A 127 12.23 7.16 -2.64
CA VAL A 127 10.88 7.38 -2.06
C VAL A 127 10.21 6.07 -1.69
N VAL A 128 10.32 5.03 -2.53
CA VAL A 128 9.79 3.69 -2.24
C VAL A 128 10.42 3.12 -0.96
N LEU A 129 11.74 3.18 -0.86
CA LEU A 129 12.48 2.67 0.30
C LEU A 129 12.13 3.46 1.57
N ALA A 130 12.07 4.79 1.50
CA ALA A 130 11.67 5.62 2.62
C ALA A 130 10.26 5.26 3.11
N HIS A 131 9.30 5.11 2.18
CA HIS A 131 7.93 4.69 2.49
C HIS A 131 7.89 3.31 3.16
N ILE A 132 8.66 2.34 2.66
CA ILE A 132 8.72 0.99 3.25
C ILE A 132 9.31 1.01 4.66
N ILE A 133 10.38 1.77 4.88
CA ILE A 133 11.02 1.91 6.19
C ILE A 133 10.01 2.43 7.21
N GLU A 134 9.28 3.48 6.87
CA GLU A 134 8.27 4.06 7.76
C GLU A 134 7.06 3.15 7.96
N ALA A 135 6.54 2.57 6.87
CA ALA A 135 5.39 1.67 6.90
C ALA A 135 5.64 0.46 7.79
N ARG A 136 6.84 -0.13 7.71
CA ARG A 136 7.21 -1.30 8.52
C ARG A 136 7.20 -1.01 10.01
N HIS A 137 7.77 0.11 10.44
CA HIS A 137 7.70 0.55 11.83
C HIS A 137 6.26 0.77 12.27
N TYR A 138 5.49 1.51 11.47
CA TYR A 138 4.10 1.80 11.78
C TYR A 138 3.27 0.51 11.95
N TYR A 139 3.30 -0.40 10.98
CA TYR A 139 2.48 -1.62 11.03
C TYR A 139 2.90 -2.59 12.13
N ALA A 140 4.20 -2.70 12.44
CA ALA A 140 4.65 -3.47 13.59
C ALA A 140 4.08 -2.92 14.91
N ASP A 141 4.08 -1.61 15.07
CA ASP A 141 3.51 -0.96 16.26
C ASP A 141 1.98 -1.17 16.35
N GLU A 142 1.28 -1.16 15.21
CA GLU A 142 -0.16 -1.47 15.16
C GLU A 142 -0.46 -2.91 15.57
N VAL A 143 0.35 -3.87 15.12
CA VAL A 143 0.23 -5.28 15.53
C VAL A 143 0.43 -5.40 17.04
N GLN A 144 1.48 -4.78 17.59
CA GLN A 144 1.75 -4.82 19.03
C GLN A 144 0.58 -4.25 19.85
N LYS A 145 -0.05 -3.16 19.40
CA LYS A 145 -1.24 -2.59 20.08
C LYS A 145 -2.38 -3.59 20.23
N VAL A 146 -2.65 -4.38 19.20
CA VAL A 146 -3.73 -5.40 19.23
C VAL A 146 -3.32 -6.63 20.04
N VAL A 147 -2.05 -7.01 20.01
CA VAL A 147 -1.50 -8.06 20.88
C VAL A 147 -1.62 -7.66 22.35
N ASP A 148 -1.31 -6.41 22.69
CA ASP A 148 -1.43 -5.90 24.06
C ASP A 148 -2.90 -5.76 24.48
N LYS A 149 -3.76 -5.36 23.54
CA LYS A 149 -5.19 -5.14 23.78
C LYS A 149 -6.03 -5.55 22.57
N SER A 150 -6.66 -6.72 22.67
CA SER A 150 -7.66 -7.13 21.67
C SER A 150 -8.79 -6.10 21.57
N GLY A 151 -9.24 -5.84 20.36
CA GLY A 151 -10.22 -4.81 20.03
C GLY A 151 -9.64 -3.40 19.93
N ALA A 152 -8.32 -3.22 20.01
CA ALA A 152 -7.68 -1.93 19.75
C ALA A 152 -7.97 -1.45 18.31
N ILE A 153 -8.10 -0.13 18.18
CA ILE A 153 -8.21 0.51 16.86
C ILE A 153 -6.85 0.47 16.19
N MET A 154 -6.82 0.11 14.91
CA MET A 154 -5.61 0.03 14.12
C MET A 154 -5.73 0.64 12.72
N GLY A 155 -4.60 0.95 12.10
CA GLY A 155 -4.50 1.46 10.75
C GLY A 155 -4.63 2.98 10.64
N ARG A 156 -4.34 3.48 9.45
CA ARG A 156 -4.28 4.91 9.10
C ARG A 156 -4.77 5.15 7.68
N THR A 157 -5.12 6.40 7.38
CA THR A 157 -5.43 6.83 6.00
C THR A 157 -4.15 7.17 5.26
N VAL A 158 -4.25 7.31 3.92
CA VAL A 158 -3.13 7.74 3.07
C VAL A 158 -2.64 9.16 3.40
N GLU A 159 -3.50 9.96 4.03
CA GLU A 159 -3.24 11.34 4.46
C GLU A 159 -2.54 11.44 5.83
N HIS A 160 -2.12 10.31 6.40
CA HIS A 160 -1.44 10.31 7.68
C HIS A 160 -0.11 11.09 7.60
N GLU A 161 0.06 12.10 8.44
CA GLU A 161 1.16 13.07 8.38
C GLU A 161 2.54 12.41 8.30
N LYS A 162 2.83 11.42 9.17
CA LYS A 162 4.14 10.73 9.14
C LYS A 162 4.42 10.00 7.82
N ARG A 163 3.40 9.45 7.18
CA ARG A 163 3.52 8.79 5.88
C ARG A 163 3.90 9.82 4.83
N LEU A 164 3.16 10.92 4.78
CA LEU A 164 3.40 12.02 3.83
C LEU A 164 4.79 12.61 4.02
N GLN A 165 5.20 12.84 5.27
CA GLN A 165 6.53 13.34 5.60
C GLN A 165 7.63 12.37 5.12
N SER A 166 7.47 11.07 5.33
CA SER A 166 8.47 10.08 4.88
C SER A 166 8.59 10.01 3.35
N ILE A 167 7.49 10.24 2.63
CA ILE A 167 7.48 10.31 1.17
C ILE A 167 8.18 11.60 0.70
N GLU A 168 7.83 12.74 1.30
CA GLU A 168 8.40 14.05 0.95
C GLU A 168 9.91 14.10 1.17
N GLN A 169 10.38 13.53 2.28
CA GLN A 169 11.79 13.51 2.67
C GLN A 169 12.57 12.32 2.08
N GLY A 170 11.92 11.45 1.30
CA GLY A 170 12.54 10.22 0.83
C GLY A 170 13.80 10.44 -0.01
N GLU A 171 13.80 11.48 -0.83
CA GLU A 171 14.92 11.85 -1.72
C GLU A 171 16.03 12.62 -0.99
N ASP A 172 15.76 13.14 0.21
CA ASP A 172 16.76 13.82 1.03
C ASP A 172 17.66 12.85 1.82
N ARG A 173 17.32 11.55 1.83
CA ARG A 173 18.07 10.52 2.55
C ARG A 173 19.22 9.99 1.73
N THR A 174 20.34 9.71 2.37
CA THR A 174 21.49 9.09 1.68
C THR A 174 21.21 7.62 1.36
N PHE A 175 21.94 7.07 0.39
CA PHE A 175 21.87 5.65 0.04
C PHE A 175 22.12 4.75 1.25
N ASP A 176 23.16 5.06 2.04
CA ASP A 176 23.50 4.32 3.26
C ASP A 176 22.38 4.42 4.31
N ASP A 177 21.82 5.62 4.53
CA ASP A 177 20.69 5.78 5.45
C ASP A 177 19.49 4.93 5.05
N LEU A 178 19.17 4.88 3.74
CA LEU A 178 18.07 4.08 3.21
C LEU A 178 18.35 2.59 3.41
N ARG A 179 19.57 2.13 3.10
CA ARG A 179 19.98 0.73 3.29
C ARG A 179 19.93 0.30 4.76
N GLU A 180 20.51 1.10 5.65
CA GLU A 180 20.49 0.84 7.10
C GLU A 180 19.07 0.89 7.67
N GLY A 181 18.28 1.89 7.26
CA GLY A 181 16.89 2.01 7.68
C GLY A 181 16.03 0.83 7.21
N LEU A 182 16.28 0.31 6.02
CA LEU A 182 15.58 -0.85 5.48
C LEU A 182 15.87 -2.10 6.33
N LEU A 183 17.15 -2.33 6.68
CA LEU A 183 17.55 -3.43 7.56
C LEU A 183 16.94 -3.29 8.96
N ALA A 184 17.03 -2.10 9.56
CA ALA A 184 16.53 -1.84 10.90
C ALA A 184 15.00 -1.97 11.00
N SER A 185 14.27 -1.44 10.03
CA SER A 185 12.80 -1.52 9.99
C SER A 185 12.31 -2.96 9.78
N HIS A 186 12.97 -3.74 8.94
CA HIS A 186 12.69 -5.17 8.80
C HIS A 186 12.97 -5.93 10.09
N GLN A 187 14.10 -5.65 10.75
CA GLN A 187 14.45 -6.27 12.02
C GLN A 187 13.40 -5.98 13.09
N HIS A 188 12.96 -4.72 13.24
CA HIS A 188 11.89 -4.34 14.16
C HIS A 188 10.62 -5.15 13.89
N MET A 189 10.17 -5.17 12.63
CA MET A 189 8.99 -5.92 12.21
C MET A 189 9.08 -7.42 12.55
N VAL A 190 10.20 -8.05 12.21
CA VAL A 190 10.42 -9.49 12.46
C VAL A 190 10.53 -9.78 13.96
N GLN A 191 11.12 -8.88 14.74
CA GLN A 191 11.18 -9.02 16.20
C GLN A 191 9.78 -8.94 16.82
N THR A 192 8.95 -8.00 16.39
CA THR A 192 7.54 -7.90 16.82
C THR A 192 6.79 -9.20 16.52
N LEU A 193 6.88 -9.71 15.29
CA LEU A 193 6.19 -10.95 14.91
C LEU A 193 6.71 -12.16 15.68
N ASN A 194 8.02 -12.31 15.87
CA ASN A 194 8.60 -13.44 16.61
C ASN A 194 8.27 -13.42 18.12
N ALA A 195 7.87 -12.27 18.66
CA ALA A 195 7.38 -12.18 20.03
C ALA A 195 5.93 -12.69 20.19
N MET A 196 5.21 -12.91 19.09
CA MET A 196 3.84 -13.41 19.09
C MET A 196 3.78 -14.95 19.10
N HIS A 197 2.65 -15.48 19.55
CA HIS A 197 2.25 -16.86 19.31
C HIS A 197 1.37 -16.96 18.05
N ASP A 198 1.39 -18.12 17.38
CA ASP A 198 0.50 -18.39 16.23
C ASP A 198 -0.98 -18.14 16.55
N THR A 199 -1.40 -18.35 17.80
CA THR A 199 -2.77 -18.07 18.25
C THR A 199 -3.11 -16.58 18.27
N ASP A 200 -2.12 -15.70 18.39
CA ASP A 200 -2.34 -14.25 18.38
C ASP A 200 -2.78 -13.73 17.01
N LEU A 201 -2.51 -14.48 15.93
CA LEU A 201 -2.99 -14.16 14.58
C LEU A 201 -4.52 -14.08 14.50
N GLN A 202 -5.24 -14.70 15.42
CA GLN A 202 -6.71 -14.68 15.50
C GLN A 202 -7.24 -13.58 16.42
N ARG A 203 -6.38 -12.79 17.08
CA ARG A 203 -6.84 -11.64 17.87
C ARG A 203 -7.46 -10.61 16.95
N GLU A 204 -8.62 -10.11 17.36
CA GLU A 204 -9.33 -9.08 16.61
C GLU A 204 -8.82 -7.68 16.98
N GLY A 205 -8.63 -6.85 15.97
CA GLY A 205 -8.51 -5.40 16.07
C GLY A 205 -9.62 -4.73 15.25
N VAL A 206 -9.74 -3.41 15.34
CA VAL A 206 -10.72 -2.62 14.56
C VAL A 206 -9.97 -1.69 13.62
N HIS A 207 -9.86 -2.06 12.34
CA HIS A 207 -9.20 -1.22 11.36
C HIS A 207 -10.04 0.00 11.00
N ILE A 208 -9.47 1.20 10.99
CA ILE A 208 -10.23 2.45 10.83
C ILE A 208 -11.07 2.54 9.55
N MET A 209 -10.65 1.88 8.46
CA MET A 209 -11.37 1.89 7.17
C MET A 209 -12.20 0.64 6.88
N VAL A 210 -11.88 -0.48 7.55
CA VAL A 210 -12.42 -1.82 7.18
C VAL A 210 -13.29 -2.37 8.30
N GLY A 211 -13.16 -1.85 9.53
CA GLY A 211 -13.85 -2.36 10.69
C GLY A 211 -13.12 -3.54 11.35
N PRO A 212 -13.84 -4.35 12.14
CA PRO A 212 -13.28 -5.50 12.86
C PRO A 212 -12.63 -6.50 11.91
N GLN A 213 -11.39 -6.93 12.22
CA GLN A 213 -10.70 -8.00 11.49
C GLN A 213 -9.62 -8.66 12.36
N PRO A 214 -9.27 -9.93 12.09
CA PRO A 214 -8.17 -10.59 12.78
C PRO A 214 -6.81 -9.97 12.39
N LEU A 215 -5.82 -10.11 13.28
CA LEU A 215 -4.45 -9.69 13.02
C LEU A 215 -3.86 -10.34 11.76
N LEU A 216 -4.23 -11.60 11.46
CA LEU A 216 -3.78 -12.27 10.25
C LEU A 216 -4.11 -11.46 8.99
N ASP A 217 -5.34 -10.99 8.85
CA ASP A 217 -5.78 -10.24 7.67
C ASP A 217 -5.02 -8.91 7.55
N PHE A 218 -4.78 -8.26 8.69
CA PHE A 218 -3.99 -7.04 8.74
C PHE A 218 -2.53 -7.28 8.33
N ILE A 219 -1.87 -8.30 8.89
CA ILE A 219 -0.47 -8.63 8.63
C ILE A 219 -0.28 -9.03 7.17
N GLU A 220 -1.13 -9.91 6.64
CA GLU A 220 -1.04 -10.34 5.24
C GLU A 220 -1.19 -9.16 4.28
N ARG A 221 -2.18 -8.29 4.52
CA ARG A 221 -2.46 -7.15 3.63
C ARG A 221 -1.43 -6.04 3.75
N PHE A 222 -1.15 -5.58 4.96
CA PHE A 222 -0.41 -4.35 5.20
C PHE A 222 1.08 -4.56 5.44
N MET A 223 1.53 -5.79 5.73
CA MET A 223 2.95 -6.08 5.92
C MET A 223 3.46 -6.95 4.77
N VAL A 224 2.94 -8.18 4.63
CA VAL A 224 3.46 -9.15 3.64
C VAL A 224 3.22 -8.68 2.21
N ASN A 225 1.97 -8.44 1.83
CA ASN A 225 1.62 -8.02 0.48
C ASN A 225 2.16 -6.63 0.15
N HIS A 226 2.13 -5.73 1.13
CA HIS A 226 2.67 -4.37 1.00
C HIS A 226 4.16 -4.36 0.65
N ASP A 227 4.97 -5.13 1.39
CA ASP A 227 6.40 -5.26 1.13
C ASP A 227 6.68 -5.85 -0.26
N HIS A 228 5.98 -6.94 -0.64
CA HIS A 228 6.18 -7.57 -1.95
C HIS A 228 5.87 -6.62 -3.11
N ILE A 229 4.74 -5.93 -3.05
CA ILE A 229 4.33 -4.97 -4.09
C ILE A 229 5.40 -3.88 -4.28
N HIS A 230 5.93 -3.34 -3.19
CA HIS A 230 6.94 -2.29 -3.29
C HIS A 230 8.33 -2.81 -3.69
N ALA A 231 8.65 -4.07 -3.40
CA ALA A 231 9.85 -4.71 -3.92
C ALA A 231 9.76 -4.86 -5.45
N GLU A 232 8.62 -5.34 -5.96
CA GLU A 232 8.34 -5.42 -7.40
C GLU A 232 8.38 -4.03 -8.06
N GLN A 233 7.82 -3.02 -7.39
CA GLN A 233 7.88 -1.64 -7.88
C GLN A 233 9.33 -1.15 -7.97
N ALA A 234 10.15 -1.34 -6.94
CA ALA A 234 11.54 -0.92 -6.95
C ALA A 234 12.35 -1.63 -8.05
N ALA A 235 12.11 -2.91 -8.28
CA ALA A 235 12.74 -3.67 -9.36
C ALA A 235 12.33 -3.12 -10.74
N ALA A 236 11.04 -2.83 -10.94
CA ALA A 236 10.55 -2.24 -12.20
C ALA A 236 11.16 -0.85 -12.47
N LEU A 237 11.29 -0.02 -11.43
CA LEU A 237 11.94 1.28 -11.52
C LEU A 237 13.43 1.13 -11.91
N LEU A 238 14.15 0.20 -11.28
CA LEU A 238 15.56 -0.05 -11.62
C LEU A 238 15.71 -0.48 -13.08
N PHE A 239 14.90 -1.44 -13.53
CA PHE A 239 14.90 -1.91 -14.92
C PHE A 239 14.62 -0.79 -15.92
N GLU A 240 13.67 0.11 -15.63
CA GLU A 240 13.34 1.24 -16.50
C GLU A 240 14.43 2.31 -16.54
N LEU A 241 15.17 2.51 -15.44
CA LEU A 241 16.22 3.53 -15.35
C LEU A 241 17.57 3.05 -15.91
N GLU A 242 17.81 1.74 -15.93
CA GLU A 242 19.02 1.13 -16.51
C GLU A 242 18.87 0.71 -17.98
N GLY A 243 17.64 0.50 -18.46
CA GLY A 243 17.30 0.08 -19.83
C GLY A 243 17.24 1.22 -20.85
#